data_AF-A0A971GTL2-F1
#
_entry.id   AF-A0A971GTL2-F1
#
_cell.length_a   1.000
_cell.length_b   1.000
_cell.length_c   1.000
_cell.angle_alpha   90.00
_cell.angle_beta   90.00
_cell.angle_gamma   90.00
#
_symmetry.space_group_name_H-M   'P 1'
#
loop_
_entity.id
_entity.type
_entity.pdbx_description
1 polymer ?
#
loop_
_entity_poly.entity_id
_entity_poly.type
_entity_poly.pdbx_seq_one_letter_code
_entity_poly.pdbx_strand_id
1 'polypeptide(L)'
;MLEARDKSVELSLVMETDPDAWEIKTVYYNSLKDQDDYISYEMAIGGYPARIVIFDGDWEGPLMDVYIDLMDARLEGNYGVSIKVRSSESLERVCSDDVLQIIESLTIVPAD
;
A
#
# COMPACT_ATOMS: atom_id res chain seq x y z
N MET A 1 -24.85 -12.29 13.61
CA MET A 1 -23.95 -11.46 14.42
C MET A 1 -23.20 -10.57 13.45
N LEU A 2 -23.29 -9.24 13.58
CA LEU A 2 -22.30 -8.39 12.93
C LEU A 2 -21.05 -8.48 13.79
N GLU A 3 -19.96 -9.00 13.22
CA GLU A 3 -18.65 -9.00 13.86
C GLU A 3 -18.31 -7.57 14.28
N ALA A 4 -17.75 -7.42 15.48
CA ALA A 4 -17.29 -6.14 15.96
C ALA A 4 -16.27 -5.62 14.94
N ARG A 5 -16.62 -4.51 14.26
CA ARG A 5 -15.75 -3.84 13.29
C ARG A 5 -14.40 -3.61 13.97
N ASP A 6 -13.37 -4.30 13.50
CA ASP A 6 -12.04 -4.16 14.07
C ASP A 6 -11.59 -2.71 13.94
N LYS A 7 -11.33 -2.06 15.08
CA LYS A 7 -10.88 -0.67 15.15
C LYS A 7 -9.37 -0.55 15.27
N SER A 8 -8.67 -1.67 15.39
CA SER A 8 -7.21 -1.70 15.48
C SER A 8 -6.57 -1.35 14.15
N VAL A 9 -7.26 -1.59 13.03
CA VAL A 9 -6.78 -1.38 11.66
C VAL A 9 -7.54 -0.24 10.97
N GLU A 10 -6.79 0.68 10.37
CA GLU A 10 -7.31 1.74 9.50
C GLU A 10 -6.82 1.51 8.06
N LEU A 11 -7.72 1.58 7.08
CA LEU A 11 -7.38 1.59 5.66
C LEU A 11 -7.69 2.96 5.07
N SER A 12 -6.72 3.53 4.36
CA SER A 12 -6.89 4.78 3.61
C SER A 12 -6.36 4.64 2.18
N LEU A 13 -7.02 5.32 1.24
CA LEU A 13 -6.67 5.31 -0.16
C LEU A 13 -6.30 6.72 -0.60
N VAL A 14 -5.15 6.84 -1.26
CA VAL A 14 -4.61 8.10 -1.78
C VAL A 14 -4.35 7.93 -3.27
N MET A 15 -5.06 8.72 -4.08
CA MET A 15 -4.79 8.83 -5.51
C MET A 15 -3.56 9.72 -5.72
N GLU A 16 -2.59 9.23 -6.48
CA GLU A 16 -1.38 9.97 -6.82
C GLU A 16 -1.45 10.39 -8.30
N THR A 17 -1.47 11.69 -8.54
CA THR A 17 -1.53 12.30 -9.88
C THR A 17 -0.20 12.95 -10.28
N ASP A 18 0.81 12.89 -9.40
CA ASP A 18 2.14 13.41 -9.68
C ASP A 18 2.90 12.39 -10.54
N PRO A 19 3.39 12.78 -11.74
CA PRO A 19 4.10 11.88 -12.63
C PRO A 19 5.37 11.28 -12.03
N ASP A 20 5.97 11.93 -11.03
CA ASP A 20 7.21 11.49 -10.39
C ASP A 20 6.97 10.71 -9.08
N ALA A 21 5.70 10.50 -8.69
CA ALA A 21 5.33 9.90 -7.40
C ALA A 21 5.96 8.51 -7.17
N TRP A 22 6.01 7.67 -8.22
CA TRP A 22 6.61 6.33 -8.13
C TRP A 22 8.09 6.38 -7.82
N GLU A 23 8.84 7.27 -8.49
CA GLU A 23 10.27 7.42 -8.29
C GLU A 23 10.56 7.97 -6.90
N ILE A 24 9.84 9.04 -6.49
CA ILE A 24 9.97 9.65 -5.17
C ILE A 24 9.71 8.61 -4.06
N LYS A 25 8.63 7.84 -4.17
CA LYS A 25 8.29 6.81 -3.18
C LYS A 25 9.26 5.65 -3.20
N THR A 26 9.72 5.22 -4.38
CA THR A 26 10.77 4.19 -4.48
C THR A 26 12.04 4.64 -3.76
N VAL A 27 12.49 5.88 -3.96
CA VAL A 27 13.64 6.44 -3.25
C VAL A 27 13.39 6.48 -1.75
N TYR A 28 12.21 6.96 -1.32
CA TYR A 28 11.84 7.02 0.09
C TYR A 28 11.83 5.63 0.75
N TYR A 29 11.12 4.64 0.21
CA TYR A 29 11.06 3.29 0.78
C TYR A 29 12.42 2.61 0.77
N ASN A 30 13.23 2.79 -0.28
CA ASN A 30 14.60 2.28 -0.30
C ASN A 30 15.49 2.91 0.77
N SER A 31 15.18 4.11 1.25
CA SER A 31 15.90 4.73 2.37
C SER A 31 15.55 4.10 3.73
N LEU A 32 14.42 3.41 3.83
CA LEU A 32 13.96 2.72 5.04
C LEU A 32 14.46 1.27 5.14
N LYS A 33 15.09 0.73 4.09
CA LYS A 33 15.47 -0.68 3.98
C LYS A 33 16.36 -1.22 5.11
N ASP A 34 17.10 -0.32 5.77
CA ASP A 34 18.06 -0.65 6.82
C ASP A 34 17.44 -0.50 8.23
N GLN A 35 16.14 -0.17 8.33
CA GLN A 35 15.40 -0.15 9.59
C GLN A 35 15.08 -1.58 10.05
N ASP A 36 15.11 -1.78 11.37
CA ASP A 36 14.56 -2.99 11.97
C ASP A 36 13.06 -3.07 11.60
N ASP A 37 12.61 -4.27 11.23
CA ASP A 37 11.23 -4.56 10.82
C ASP A 37 10.76 -3.95 9.47
N TYR A 38 11.69 -3.66 8.56
CA TYR A 38 11.36 -3.35 7.17
C TYR A 38 11.16 -4.63 6.31
N ILE A 39 10.02 -4.73 5.65
CA ILE A 39 9.72 -5.75 4.65
C ILE A 39 9.26 -5.07 3.36
N SER A 40 9.80 -5.47 2.21
CA SER A 40 9.27 -5.06 0.91
C SER A 40 9.25 -6.21 -0.09
N TYR A 41 8.18 -6.28 -0.86
CA TYR A 41 8.04 -7.21 -1.97
C TYR A 41 7.14 -6.63 -3.06
N GLU A 42 7.26 -7.20 -4.25
CA GLU A 42 6.52 -6.79 -5.45
C GLU A 42 5.49 -7.86 -5.80
N MET A 43 4.33 -7.42 -6.30
CA MET A 43 3.27 -8.29 -6.79
C MET A 43 2.45 -7.58 -7.88
N ALA A 44 1.39 -8.22 -8.35
CA ALA A 44 0.41 -7.58 -9.22
C ALA A 44 -0.94 -7.47 -8.50
N ILE A 45 -1.56 -6.28 -8.53
CA ILE A 45 -2.90 -6.02 -7.98
C ILE A 45 -3.76 -5.46 -9.11
N GLY A 46 -4.91 -6.07 -9.39
CA GLY A 46 -5.77 -5.65 -10.50
C GLY A 46 -5.10 -5.71 -11.88
N GLY A 47 -4.03 -6.50 -12.04
CA GLY A 47 -3.24 -6.58 -13.27
C GLY A 47 -2.12 -5.53 -13.40
N TYR A 48 -1.97 -4.64 -12.42
CA TYR A 48 -0.96 -3.58 -12.39
C TYR A 48 0.19 -3.94 -11.45
N PRO A 49 1.45 -3.56 -11.77
CA PRO A 49 2.56 -3.70 -10.85
C PRO A 49 2.27 -3.00 -9.53
N ALA A 50 2.56 -3.67 -8.42
CA ALA A 50 2.41 -3.12 -7.09
C ALA A 50 3.64 -3.45 -6.24
N ARG A 51 4.01 -2.51 -5.38
CA ARG A 51 5.00 -2.72 -4.32
C ARG A 51 4.31 -2.59 -2.98
N ILE A 52 4.52 -3.59 -2.13
CA ILE A 52 4.12 -3.59 -0.74
C ILE A 52 5.36 -3.26 0.09
N VAL A 53 5.21 -2.33 1.02
CA VAL A 53 6.23 -1.95 2.00
C VAL A 53 5.60 -1.96 3.38
N ILE A 54 6.25 -2.62 4.32
CA ILE A 54 5.76 -2.82 5.69
C ILE A 54 6.89 -2.42 6.63
N PHE A 55 6.58 -1.57 7.60
CA PHE A 55 7.55 -1.10 8.59
C PHE A 55 6.83 -0.50 9.81
N ASP A 56 7.53 -0.45 10.95
CA ASP A 56 7.04 0.31 12.10
C ASP A 56 7.52 1.76 11.98
N GLY A 57 6.59 2.67 11.69
CA GLY A 57 6.92 4.07 11.50
C GLY A 57 7.03 4.79 12.84
N ASP A 58 8.15 5.49 13.08
CA ASP A 58 8.44 6.24 14.32
C ASP A 58 7.28 7.13 14.83
N TRP A 59 6.42 7.62 13.93
CA TRP A 59 5.32 8.54 14.25
C TRP A 59 3.92 8.01 13.94
N GLU A 60 3.82 6.99 13.09
CA GLU A 60 2.53 6.47 12.61
C GLU A 60 2.23 5.06 13.16
N GLY A 61 3.21 4.44 13.84
CA GLY A 61 3.14 3.06 14.28
C GLY A 61 3.25 2.06 13.13
N PRO A 62 2.83 0.80 13.36
CA PRO A 62 2.83 -0.24 12.36
C PRO A 62 2.06 0.14 11.09
N LEU A 63 2.76 0.15 9.96
CA LEU A 63 2.24 0.57 8.67
C LEU A 63 2.55 -0.47 7.59
N MET A 64 1.54 -0.75 6.76
CA MET A 64 1.71 -1.31 5.43
C MET A 64 1.29 -0.26 4.41
N ASP A 65 2.18 0.11 3.49
CA ASP A 65 1.90 0.97 2.36
C ASP A 65 1.97 0.13 1.07
N VAL A 66 0.86 0.06 0.36
CA VAL A 66 0.71 -0.65 -0.92
C VAL A 66 0.63 0.39 -2.02
N TYR A 67 1.70 0.53 -2.78
CA TYR A 67 1.70 1.37 -3.96
C TYR A 67 1.40 0.53 -5.20
N ILE A 68 0.36 0.90 -5.93
CA ILE A 68 0.00 0.32 -7.22
C ILE A 68 0.37 1.33 -8.31
N ASP A 69 1.25 0.89 -9.21
CA ASP A 69 1.71 1.67 -10.35
C ASP A 69 0.74 1.48 -11.53
N LEU A 70 0.06 2.57 -11.90
CA LEU A 70 -0.87 2.60 -13.03
C LEU A 70 -0.24 3.25 -14.27
N MET A 71 1.10 3.25 -14.39
CA MET A 71 1.78 3.59 -15.63
C MET A 71 1.32 2.65 -16.76
N ASP A 72 0.35 3.12 -17.54
CA ASP A 72 -0.10 2.51 -18.78
C ASP A 72 0.30 3.44 -19.92
N ALA A 73 0.97 2.90 -20.94
CA ALA A 73 1.35 3.67 -22.14
C ALA A 73 0.15 4.31 -22.87
N ARG A 74 -1.08 3.92 -22.53
CA ARG A 74 -2.35 4.48 -23.05
C ARG A 74 -2.91 5.62 -22.20
N LEU A 75 -2.47 5.77 -20.95
CA LEU A 75 -2.85 6.87 -20.08
C LEU A 75 -1.82 7.99 -20.30
N GLU A 76 -2.26 9.19 -20.68
CA GLU A 76 -1.38 10.37 -20.81
C GLU A 76 -0.96 10.88 -19.41
N GLY A 77 -0.13 10.12 -18.71
CA GLY A 77 0.39 10.45 -17.38
C GLY A 77 0.72 9.21 -16.55
N ASN A 78 1.61 9.36 -15.56
CA ASN A 78 1.86 8.32 -14.56
C ASN A 78 0.86 8.53 -13.42
N TYR A 79 -0.03 7.57 -13.23
CA TYR A 79 -0.98 7.57 -12.12
C TYR A 79 -0.58 6.46 -11.15
N GLY A 80 -0.82 6.71 -9.87
CA GLY A 80 -0.61 5.71 -8.84
C GLY A 80 -1.76 5.68 -7.85
N VAL A 81 -1.92 4.56 -7.18
CA VAL A 81 -2.81 4.45 -6.02
C VAL A 81 -1.98 3.95 -4.85
N SER A 82 -2.03 4.67 -3.73
CA SER A 82 -1.45 4.19 -2.48
C SER A 82 -2.54 3.81 -1.51
N ILE A 83 -2.46 2.60 -0.98
CA ILE A 83 -3.33 2.13 0.07
C ILE A 83 -2.48 1.99 1.32
N LYS A 84 -2.82 2.77 2.34
CA LYS A 84 -2.14 2.71 3.64
C LYS A 84 -3.01 1.96 4.61
N VAL A 85 -2.44 0.91 5.18
CA VAL A 85 -3.01 0.13 6.27
C VAL A 85 -2.20 0.42 7.53
N ARG A 86 -2.85 1.02 8.53
CA ARG A 86 -2.24 1.32 9.83
C ARG A 86 -2.81 0.41 10.90
N SER A 87 -1.98 0.00 11.86
CA SER A 87 -2.43 -0.65 13.08
C SER A 87 -1.94 0.09 14.31
N SER A 88 -2.79 0.17 15.34
CA SER A 88 -2.39 0.64 16.68
C SER A 88 -1.79 -0.46 17.55
N GLU A 89 -1.72 -1.70 17.06
CA GLU A 89 -1.31 -2.87 17.85
C GLU A 89 0.08 -3.40 17.47
N SER A 90 0.26 -3.86 16.24
CA SER A 90 1.49 -4.53 15.79
C SER A 90 1.61 -4.61 14.27
N LEU A 91 2.81 -4.93 13.79
CA LEU A 91 3.07 -5.25 12.38
C LEU A 91 2.33 -6.51 11.93
N GLU A 92 2.24 -7.52 12.79
CA GLU A 92 1.50 -8.75 12.49
C GLU A 92 0.02 -8.48 12.16
N ARG A 93 -0.59 -7.45 12.77
CA ARG A 93 -1.97 -7.08 12.49
C ARG A 93 -2.14 -6.51 11.08
N VAL A 94 -1.24 -5.61 10.64
CA VAL A 94 -1.30 -5.09 9.25
C VAL A 94 -0.93 -6.16 8.21
N CYS A 95 -0.20 -7.20 8.61
CA CYS A 95 0.16 -8.35 7.77
C CYS A 95 -0.86 -9.50 7.83
N SER A 96 -1.98 -9.36 8.54
CA SER A 96 -2.91 -10.47 8.72
C SER A 96 -3.56 -10.93 7.41
N ASP A 97 -3.91 -12.22 7.34
CA ASP A 97 -4.54 -12.83 6.16
C ASP A 97 -5.80 -12.06 5.71
N ASP A 98 -6.58 -11.54 6.66
CA ASP A 98 -7.78 -10.74 6.36
C ASP A 98 -7.44 -9.44 5.62
N VAL A 99 -6.37 -8.74 6.05
CA VAL A 99 -5.91 -7.50 5.39
C VAL A 99 -5.35 -7.83 4.00
N LEU A 100 -4.52 -8.86 3.90
CA LEU A 100 -3.93 -9.27 2.62
C LEU A 100 -5.01 -9.70 1.63
N GLN A 101 -6.03 -10.45 2.06
CA GLN A 101 -7.17 -10.80 1.20
C GLN A 101 -7.95 -9.57 0.72
N ILE A 102 -8.11 -8.54 1.56
CA ILE A 102 -8.73 -7.28 1.13
C ILE A 102 -7.89 -6.63 0.03
N ILE A 103 -6.57 -6.51 0.23
CA ILE A 103 -5.64 -5.92 -0.75
C ILE A 103 -5.62 -6.71 -2.06
N GLU A 104 -5.55 -8.04 -1.98
CA GLU A 104 -5.55 -8.93 -3.15
C GLU A 104 -6.87 -8.93 -3.92
N SER A 105 -7.99 -8.64 -3.24
CA SER A 105 -9.31 -8.56 -3.87
C SER A 105 -9.55 -7.27 -4.66
N LEU A 106 -8.63 -6.31 -4.59
CA LEU A 106 -8.80 -5.01 -5.24
C LEU A 106 -8.79 -5.13 -6.76
N THR A 107 -9.79 -4.50 -7.37
CA THR A 107 -9.95 -4.40 -8.82
C THR A 107 -9.78 -2.95 -9.24
N ILE A 108 -9.04 -2.73 -10.33
CA ILE A 108 -8.86 -1.41 -10.93
C ILE A 108 -9.68 -1.35 -12.21
N VAL A 109 -10.56 -0.35 -12.28
CA VAL A 109 -11.46 -0.14 -13.42
C VAL A 109 -11.15 1.24 -13.99
N PRO A 110 -10.55 1.33 -15.18
CA PRO A 110 -10.39 2.60 -15.89
C PRO A 110 -11.76 3.27 -16.10
N ALA A 111 -11.83 4.59 -15.94
CA ALA A 111 -13.02 5.35 -16.30
C ALA A 111 -13.13 5.43 -17.84
N ASP A 112 -14.31 5.14 -18.37
CA ASP A 112 -14.66 5.30 -19.79
C ASP A 112 -14.74 6.77 -20.23
#